data_AF-A0AA43QDA8-F1
#
_entry.id   AF-A0AA43QDA8-F1
#
_cell.length_a   1.000
_cell.length_b   1.000
_cell.length_c   1.000
_cell.angle_alpha   90.00
_cell.angle_beta   90.00
_cell.angle_gamma   90.00
#
_symmetry.space_group_name_H-M   'P 1'
#
loop_
_entity.id
_entity.type
_entity.pdbx_description
1 polymer ?
#
loop_
_entity_poly.entity_id
_entity_poly.type
_entity_poly.pdbx_seq_one_letter_code
_entity_poly.pdbx_strand_id
1 'polypeptide(L)'
;MISSVSNNSSAVWQTDYSQRQSATFSTTDPDQDVQQDPALKTDASASTGDKKTGELSESDLKVVSELKQRDAEVKAHEAAHLAAAGGIATGGASFSYQQGPDGIQYAIGGEVNIDTSAVPGDPAATLRKADTIRRAALAPAEPSGPDMQAAAGATAMAAQAQVELLQKNQDTQNGNKDHLGTKINLSA
;
A
#
# COMPACT_ATOMS: atom_id res chain seq x y z
N MET A 1 -27.89 26.08 41.75
CA MET A 1 -28.80 26.00 40.60
C MET A 1 -28.17 25.05 39.59
N ILE A 2 -28.75 23.87 39.46
CA ILE A 2 -28.31 22.80 38.55
C ILE A 2 -29.14 22.93 37.26
N SER A 3 -28.51 23.14 36.12
CA SER A 3 -29.19 23.14 34.82
C SER A 3 -28.68 21.99 33.96
N SER A 4 -29.65 21.16 33.59
CA SER A 4 -29.59 19.94 32.79
C SER A 4 -29.21 20.16 31.32
N VAL A 5 -28.48 19.16 30.79
CA VAL A 5 -28.76 18.33 29.59
C VAL A 5 -29.18 19.02 28.29
N SER A 6 -28.43 18.77 27.20
CA SER A 6 -28.94 18.06 26.02
C SER A 6 -27.86 17.61 25.04
N ASN A 7 -27.91 16.31 24.75
CA ASN A 7 -27.26 15.58 23.67
C ASN A 7 -27.67 16.15 22.30
N ASN A 8 -26.79 16.07 21.31
CA ASN A 8 -27.24 15.97 19.93
C ASN A 8 -26.54 14.82 19.21
N SER A 9 -27.36 13.92 18.69
CA SER A 9 -27.01 12.67 18.05
C SER A 9 -27.12 12.80 16.53
N SER A 10 -26.18 12.14 15.84
CA SER A 10 -26.38 11.44 14.57
C SER A 10 -26.94 12.21 13.36
N ALA A 11 -26.07 12.52 12.40
CA ALA A 11 -26.47 12.83 11.02
C ALA A 11 -25.90 11.77 10.06
N VAL A 12 -26.83 11.00 9.51
CA VAL A 12 -26.72 10.00 8.45
C VAL A 12 -26.51 10.72 7.11
N TRP A 13 -25.62 10.21 6.25
CA TRP A 13 -25.65 10.52 4.82
C TRP A 13 -25.57 9.22 4.02
N GLN A 14 -26.72 8.79 3.49
CA GLN A 14 -26.85 7.82 2.42
C GLN A 14 -27.34 8.54 1.15
N THR A 15 -26.60 8.28 0.07
CA THR A 15 -26.96 8.12 -1.35
C THR A 15 -28.13 8.89 -1.94
N ASP A 16 -27.85 9.61 -3.04
CA ASP A 16 -28.84 9.80 -4.11
C ASP A 16 -28.19 9.58 -5.49
N TYR A 17 -28.83 8.71 -6.27
CA TYR A 17 -28.41 8.25 -7.60
C TYR A 17 -29.63 8.40 -8.49
N SER A 18 -29.65 9.41 -9.37
CA SER A 18 -30.27 9.35 -10.70
C SER A 18 -30.41 10.73 -11.34
N GLN A 19 -30.43 10.69 -12.68
CA GLN A 19 -31.14 11.61 -13.57
C GLN A 19 -30.27 12.62 -14.33
N ARG A 20 -29.76 12.18 -15.48
CA ARG A 20 -29.65 13.00 -16.69
C ARG A 20 -30.02 12.19 -17.94
N GLN A 21 -31.28 12.34 -18.35
CA GLN A 21 -31.70 12.31 -19.77
C GLN A 21 -31.50 13.77 -20.27
N SER A 22 -31.32 14.16 -21.54
CA SER A 22 -31.68 13.59 -22.84
C SER A 22 -30.90 14.41 -23.88
N ALA A 23 -30.46 13.80 -24.98
CA ALA A 23 -30.23 14.52 -26.24
C ALA A 23 -30.54 13.58 -27.42
N THR A 24 -31.17 14.18 -28.41
CA THR A 24 -32.04 13.61 -29.44
C THR A 24 -31.40 13.60 -30.83
N PHE A 25 -31.96 12.75 -31.72
CA PHE A 25 -31.87 12.74 -33.20
C PHE A 25 -30.52 12.24 -33.79
N SER A 26 -30.44 11.52 -34.92
CA SER A 26 -31.30 11.43 -36.10
C SER A 26 -31.16 10.07 -36.84
N THR A 27 -32.22 9.66 -37.54
CA THR A 27 -32.38 8.45 -38.39
C THR A 27 -31.66 8.55 -39.75
N THR A 28 -31.05 7.46 -40.25
CA THR A 28 -31.03 7.01 -41.67
C THR A 28 -30.64 5.52 -41.76
N ASP A 29 -31.30 4.84 -42.70
CA ASP A 29 -31.57 3.40 -42.89
C ASP A 29 -30.42 2.55 -43.49
N PRO A 30 -30.61 1.22 -43.77
CA PRO A 30 -29.68 0.13 -43.48
C PRO A 30 -28.99 -0.47 -44.72
N ASP A 31 -27.98 -1.32 -44.49
CA ASP A 31 -27.70 -2.57 -45.23
C ASP A 31 -26.24 -2.99 -44.97
N GLN A 32 -26.04 -4.09 -44.24
CA GLN A 32 -25.05 -5.13 -44.58
C GLN A 32 -25.33 -6.37 -43.72
N ASP A 33 -25.88 -7.39 -44.39
CA ASP A 33 -25.76 -8.80 -44.03
C ASP A 33 -24.28 -9.17 -43.73
N VAL A 34 -24.07 -10.15 -42.85
CA VAL A 34 -23.28 -11.38 -43.10
C VAL A 34 -23.05 -12.14 -41.77
N GLN A 35 -23.82 -13.23 -41.65
CA GLN A 35 -23.46 -14.56 -41.12
C GLN A 35 -23.37 -14.82 -39.61
N GLN A 36 -24.41 -15.53 -39.15
CA GLN A 36 -24.36 -16.55 -38.10
C GLN A 36 -23.35 -17.64 -38.43
N ASP A 37 -22.57 -18.07 -37.43
CA ASP A 37 -22.55 -19.46 -37.00
C ASP A 37 -22.02 -19.59 -35.55
N PRO A 38 -22.43 -20.65 -34.81
CA PRO A 38 -22.47 -20.68 -33.36
C PRO A 38 -21.43 -21.65 -32.74
N ALA A 39 -21.41 -21.64 -31.40
CA ALA A 39 -20.81 -22.63 -30.52
C ALA A 39 -19.29 -22.48 -30.24
N LEU A 40 -18.98 -22.25 -28.96
CA LEU A 40 -18.08 -23.10 -28.18
C LEU A 40 -18.27 -22.85 -26.67
N LYS A 41 -19.11 -23.72 -26.08
CA LYS A 41 -18.88 -24.45 -24.82
C LYS A 41 -18.75 -23.63 -23.53
N THR A 42 -19.90 -23.39 -22.93
CA THR A 42 -20.08 -23.45 -21.47
C THR A 42 -19.84 -24.87 -20.97
N ASP A 43 -18.59 -25.19 -20.61
CA ASP A 43 -18.29 -26.36 -19.80
C ASP A 43 -18.56 -26.01 -18.34
N ALA A 44 -19.83 -26.12 -17.96
CA ALA A 44 -20.17 -26.48 -16.60
C ALA A 44 -19.70 -27.92 -16.37
N SER A 45 -18.57 -28.08 -15.68
CA SER A 45 -18.21 -29.35 -15.08
C SER A 45 -17.70 -29.11 -13.67
N ALA A 46 -18.65 -29.26 -12.75
CA ALA A 46 -18.50 -29.78 -11.41
C ALA A 46 -17.07 -30.14 -10.97
N SER A 47 -16.50 -29.29 -10.12
CA SER A 47 -15.74 -29.78 -8.98
C SER A 47 -16.62 -29.66 -7.76
N THR A 48 -17.30 -30.76 -7.47
CA THR A 48 -18.01 -31.03 -6.24
C THR A 48 -17.09 -30.78 -5.05
N GLY A 49 -17.22 -29.60 -4.45
CA GLY A 49 -16.70 -29.25 -3.14
C GLY A 49 -17.72 -29.49 -2.02
N ASP A 50 -18.78 -30.26 -2.27
CA ASP A 50 -19.59 -30.89 -1.21
C ASP A 50 -18.76 -32.00 -0.54
N LYS A 51 -17.72 -31.61 0.20
CA LYS A 51 -17.17 -32.43 1.26
C LYS A 51 -17.72 -31.89 2.58
N LYS A 52 -18.85 -32.47 2.94
CA LYS A 52 -19.32 -32.75 4.29
C LYS A 52 -18.99 -31.65 5.31
N THR A 53 -20.03 -30.98 5.78
CA THR A 53 -20.21 -30.71 7.21
C THR A 53 -20.19 -32.03 7.99
N GLY A 54 -19.06 -32.73 7.99
CA GLY A 54 -18.70 -33.68 9.03
C GLY A 54 -18.15 -32.84 10.16
N GLU A 55 -18.48 -33.22 11.40
CA GLU A 55 -17.77 -32.67 12.56
C GLU A 55 -16.27 -32.77 12.30
N LEU A 56 -15.59 -31.62 12.37
CA LEU A 56 -14.14 -31.57 12.33
C LEU A 56 -13.60 -32.45 13.46
N SER A 57 -12.58 -33.24 13.17
CA SER A 57 -11.90 -34.00 14.23
C SER A 57 -11.22 -33.03 15.21
N GLU A 58 -10.91 -33.49 16.42
CA GLU A 58 -10.14 -32.69 17.38
C GLU A 58 -8.79 -32.23 16.79
N SER A 59 -8.16 -33.08 15.96
CA SER A 59 -6.95 -32.72 15.22
C SER A 59 -7.20 -31.61 14.20
N ASP A 60 -8.31 -31.65 13.46
CA ASP A 60 -8.64 -30.60 12.49
C ASP A 60 -8.93 -29.27 13.19
N LEU A 61 -9.64 -29.30 14.32
CA LEU A 61 -9.89 -28.11 15.14
C LEU A 61 -8.60 -27.47 15.64
N LYS A 62 -7.60 -28.28 16.03
CA LYS A 62 -6.28 -27.78 16.41
C LYS A 62 -5.59 -27.07 15.25
N VAL A 63 -5.60 -27.67 14.06
CA VAL A 63 -5.01 -27.06 12.85
C VAL A 63 -5.71 -25.73 12.53
N VAL A 64 -7.04 -25.68 12.57
CA VAL A 64 -7.80 -24.44 12.36
C VAL A 64 -7.44 -23.38 13.40
N SER A 65 -7.27 -23.75 14.67
CA SER A 65 -6.86 -22.82 15.72
C SER A 65 -5.48 -22.23 15.46
N GLU A 66 -4.50 -23.06 15.06
CA GLU A 66 -3.15 -22.61 14.74
C GLU A 66 -3.13 -21.70 13.51
N LEU A 67 -3.93 -22.00 12.48
CA LEU A 67 -4.06 -21.16 11.29
C LEU A 67 -4.70 -19.81 11.60
N LYS A 68 -5.74 -19.79 12.45
CA LYS A 68 -6.37 -18.55 12.91
C LYS A 68 -5.41 -17.65 13.68
N GLN A 69 -4.61 -18.24 14.56
CA GLN A 69 -3.60 -17.49 15.31
C GLN A 69 -2.59 -16.87 14.35
N ARG A 70 -2.02 -17.68 13.44
CA ARG A 70 -1.05 -17.19 12.46
C ARG A 70 -1.62 -16.11 11.54
N ASP A 71 -2.87 -16.27 11.09
CA ASP A 71 -3.55 -15.25 10.28
C ASP A 71 -3.66 -13.90 10.99
N ALA A 72 -4.04 -13.92 12.27
CA ALA A 72 -4.13 -12.71 13.07
C ALA A 72 -2.74 -12.06 13.26
N GLU A 73 -1.71 -12.85 13.55
CA GLU A 73 -0.32 -12.39 13.71
C GLU A 73 0.20 -11.76 12.41
N VAL A 74 0.06 -12.45 11.28
CA VAL A 74 0.49 -11.95 9.96
C VAL A 74 -0.23 -10.65 9.61
N LYS A 75 -1.55 -10.58 9.77
CA LYS A 75 -2.31 -9.36 9.47
C LYS A 75 -1.91 -8.19 10.35
N ALA A 76 -1.65 -8.44 11.65
CA ALA A 76 -1.16 -7.41 12.56
C ALA A 76 0.25 -6.93 12.16
N HIS A 77 1.13 -7.86 11.76
CA HIS A 77 2.47 -7.58 11.26
C HIS A 77 2.43 -6.66 10.04
N GLU A 78 1.67 -7.04 9.01
CA GLU A 78 1.56 -6.23 7.78
C GLU A 78 0.86 -4.90 8.02
N ALA A 79 -0.14 -4.85 8.89
CA ALA A 79 -0.81 -3.61 9.25
C ALA A 79 0.14 -2.61 9.92
N ALA A 80 1.05 -3.10 10.78
CA ALA A 80 2.06 -2.26 11.42
C ALA A 80 3.03 -1.66 10.39
N HIS A 81 3.53 -2.50 9.47
CA HIS A 81 4.36 -2.02 8.36
C HIS A 81 3.66 -0.96 7.52
N LEU A 82 2.44 -1.24 7.07
CA LEU A 82 1.68 -0.35 6.18
C LEU A 82 1.37 1.00 6.85
N ALA A 83 0.97 0.97 8.12
CA ALA A 83 0.67 2.18 8.88
C ALA A 83 1.91 3.08 9.03
N ALA A 84 3.09 2.49 9.24
CA ALA A 84 4.33 3.23 9.39
C ALA A 84 4.94 3.67 8.05
N ALA A 85 4.71 2.93 6.97
CA ALA A 85 5.14 3.30 5.62
C ALA A 85 4.40 4.55 5.11
N GLY A 86 3.10 4.68 5.39
CA GLY A 86 2.32 5.83 4.94
C GLY A 86 2.45 6.06 3.42
N GLY A 87 2.81 7.28 3.01
CA GLY A 87 2.84 7.67 1.59
C GLY A 87 3.97 7.06 0.74
N ILE A 88 4.90 6.29 1.32
CA ILE A 88 5.96 5.60 0.56
C ILE A 88 5.64 4.14 0.28
N ALA A 89 4.52 3.63 0.78
CA ALA A 89 3.99 2.33 0.37
C ALA A 89 3.56 2.41 -1.10
N THR A 90 3.99 1.45 -1.92
CA THR A 90 3.63 1.38 -3.35
C THR A 90 2.33 0.61 -3.60
N GLY A 91 1.68 0.13 -2.53
CA GLY A 91 0.42 -0.59 -2.55
C GLY A 91 -0.05 -0.94 -1.13
N GLY A 92 -1.11 -1.75 -1.05
CA GLY A 92 -1.53 -2.37 0.21
C GLY A 92 -0.64 -3.54 0.60
N ALA A 93 -0.98 -4.19 1.72
CA ALA A 93 -0.36 -5.45 2.11
C ALA A 93 -0.77 -6.58 1.13
N SER A 94 0.21 -7.40 0.77
CA SER A 94 0.02 -8.66 0.05
C SER A 94 0.06 -9.82 1.03
N PHE A 95 -0.70 -10.88 0.76
CA PHE A 95 -0.77 -12.04 1.64
C PHE A 95 -0.66 -13.35 0.86
N SER A 96 -0.02 -14.33 1.48
CA SER A 96 -0.02 -15.72 1.08
C SER A 96 -0.95 -16.51 1.99
N TYR A 97 -1.73 -17.41 1.40
CA TYR A 97 -2.81 -18.09 2.10
C TYR A 97 -2.64 -19.60 2.11
N GLN A 98 -3.13 -20.23 3.18
CA GLN A 98 -3.32 -21.67 3.29
C GLN A 98 -4.78 -21.99 3.58
N GLN A 99 -5.33 -22.97 2.86
CA GLN A 99 -6.67 -23.47 3.14
C GLN A 99 -6.65 -24.46 4.32
N GLY A 100 -7.51 -24.23 5.31
CA GLY A 100 -7.72 -25.11 6.45
C GLY A 100 -8.65 -26.29 6.14
N PRO A 101 -8.74 -27.29 7.03
CA PRO A 101 -9.65 -28.44 6.89
C PRO A 101 -11.13 -28.03 6.98
N ASP A 102 -11.41 -26.82 7.46
CA ASP A 102 -12.71 -26.14 7.45
C ASP A 102 -13.05 -25.48 6.11
N GLY A 103 -12.14 -25.53 5.12
CA GLY A 103 -12.31 -24.93 3.80
C GLY A 103 -12.01 -23.44 3.73
N ILE A 104 -11.67 -22.80 4.86
CA ILE A 104 -11.37 -21.35 4.95
C ILE A 104 -9.90 -21.09 4.63
N GLN A 105 -9.60 -19.95 4.00
CA GLN A 105 -8.23 -19.51 3.75
C GLN A 105 -7.72 -18.60 4.88
N TYR A 106 -6.51 -18.89 5.35
CA TYR A 106 -5.82 -18.18 6.43
C TYR A 106 -4.49 -17.63 5.92
N ALA A 107 -4.18 -16.37 6.23
CA ALA A 107 -2.90 -15.76 5.88
C ALA A 107 -1.78 -16.42 6.68
N ILE A 108 -0.76 -16.90 5.98
CA ILE A 108 0.41 -17.56 6.60
C ILE A 108 1.71 -16.80 6.38
N GLY A 109 1.65 -15.75 5.57
CA GLY A 109 2.72 -14.77 5.37
C GLY A 109 2.18 -13.56 4.62
N GLY A 110 2.89 -12.45 4.68
CA GLY A 110 2.55 -11.23 3.97
C GLY A 110 3.77 -10.36 3.72
N GLU A 111 3.55 -9.29 2.96
CA GLU A 111 4.55 -8.26 2.73
C GLU A 111 3.89 -6.90 2.40
N VAL A 112 4.59 -5.82 2.72
CA VAL A 112 4.27 -4.46 2.29
C VAL A 112 5.37 -3.95 1.37
N ASN A 113 4.99 -3.60 0.14
CA ASN A 113 5.92 -3.03 -0.83
C ASN A 113 6.15 -1.55 -0.54
N ILE A 114 7.42 -1.16 -0.39
CA ILE A 114 7.84 0.21 -0.07
C ILE A 114 8.85 0.66 -1.12
N ASP A 115 8.74 1.90 -1.57
CA ASP A 115 9.74 2.50 -2.43
C ASP A 115 11.01 2.83 -1.64
N THR A 116 12.06 2.05 -1.88
CA THR A 116 13.39 2.17 -1.26
C THR A 116 14.40 2.94 -2.10
N SER A 117 13.95 3.66 -3.14
CA SER A 117 14.84 4.50 -3.94
C SER A 117 15.15 5.83 -3.25
N ALA A 118 16.36 6.37 -3.50
CA ALA A 118 16.68 7.75 -3.14
C ALA A 118 15.84 8.74 -3.96
N VAL A 119 15.64 9.95 -3.43
CA VAL A 119 14.99 11.05 -4.16
C VAL A 119 16.04 11.77 -5.02
N PRO A 120 15.96 11.72 -6.36
CA PRO A 120 17.00 12.26 -7.23
C PRO A 120 17.20 13.77 -7.02
N GLY A 121 18.45 14.19 -6.83
CA GLY A 121 18.82 15.61 -6.71
C GLY A 121 18.44 16.29 -5.38
N ASP A 122 17.74 15.57 -4.49
CA ASP A 122 17.32 16.07 -3.18
C ASP A 122 17.81 15.14 -2.05
N PRO A 123 19.07 15.32 -1.58
CA PRO A 123 19.59 14.55 -0.46
C PRO A 123 18.82 14.80 0.85
N ALA A 124 18.20 15.98 1.03
CA ALA A 124 17.37 16.22 2.22
C ALA A 124 16.07 15.42 2.18
N ALA A 125 15.42 15.30 1.02
CA ALA A 125 14.27 14.41 0.85
C ALA A 125 14.65 12.94 0.96
N THR A 126 15.80 12.53 0.41
CA THR A 126 16.33 11.17 0.58
C THR A 126 16.52 10.82 2.06
N LEU A 127 17.08 11.73 2.87
CA LEU A 127 17.25 11.50 4.30
C LEU A 127 15.90 11.29 5.04
N ARG A 128 14.88 12.09 4.71
CA ARG A 128 13.53 11.93 5.29
C ARG A 128 12.87 10.62 4.84
N LYS A 129 13.05 10.24 3.57
CA LYS A 129 12.54 8.99 3.00
C LYS A 129 13.21 7.79 3.65
N ALA A 130 14.53 7.81 3.79
CA ALA A 130 15.32 6.80 4.49
C ALA A 130 14.84 6.59 5.93
N ASP A 131 14.61 7.67 6.69
CA ASP A 131 14.06 7.53 8.04
C ASP A 131 12.67 6.88 8.05
N THR A 132 11.82 7.22 7.09
CA THR A 132 10.49 6.62 6.94
C THR A 132 10.57 5.14 6.60
N ILE A 133 11.44 4.74 5.67
CA ILE A 133 11.69 3.32 5.33
C ILE A 133 12.16 2.56 6.58
N ARG A 134 13.12 3.12 7.33
CA ARG A 134 13.63 2.50 8.55
C ARG A 134 12.54 2.34 9.61
N ARG A 135 11.72 3.37 9.83
CA ARG A 135 10.59 3.31 10.77
C ARG A 135 9.56 2.28 10.35
N ALA A 136 9.23 2.20 9.06
CA ALA A 136 8.29 1.23 8.52
C ALA A 136 8.79 -0.20 8.69
N ALA A 137 10.06 -0.45 8.36
CA ALA A 137 10.67 -1.77 8.50
C ALA A 137 10.74 -2.23 9.97
N LEU A 138 10.98 -1.32 10.92
CA LEU A 138 11.05 -1.65 12.35
C LEU A 138 9.70 -1.47 13.08
N ALA A 139 8.59 -1.30 12.36
CA ALA A 139 7.30 -1.01 12.97
C ALA A 139 6.65 -2.18 13.71
N PRO A 140 6.69 -3.43 13.23
CA PRO A 140 6.20 -4.57 13.98
C PRO A 140 7.01 -4.78 15.27
N ALA A 141 6.37 -5.33 16.30
CA ALA A 141 7.04 -5.63 17.57
C ALA A 141 8.19 -6.64 17.41
N GLU A 142 8.04 -7.58 16.48
CA GLU A 142 9.03 -8.59 16.12
C GLU A 142 9.35 -8.48 14.62
N PRO A 143 10.26 -7.57 14.21
CA PRO A 143 10.63 -7.44 12.80
C PRO A 143 11.34 -8.71 12.31
N SER A 144 11.05 -9.09 11.07
CA SER A 144 11.66 -10.25 10.41
C SER A 144 13.07 -9.95 9.89
N GLY A 145 13.77 -10.98 9.40
CA GLY A 145 15.08 -10.83 8.75
C GLY A 145 15.08 -9.82 7.58
N PRO A 146 14.17 -9.96 6.60
CA PRO A 146 13.99 -8.97 5.52
C PRO A 146 13.74 -7.55 6.02
N ASP A 147 12.94 -7.40 7.08
CA ASP A 147 12.63 -6.09 7.67
C ASP A 147 13.89 -5.43 8.24
N MET A 148 14.68 -6.18 9.01
CA MET A 148 15.97 -5.69 9.53
C MET A 148 16.92 -5.32 8.39
N GLN A 149 16.94 -6.09 7.30
CA GLN A 149 17.76 -5.77 6.13
C GLN A 149 17.31 -4.47 5.46
N ALA A 150 16.00 -4.23 5.30
CA ALA A 150 15.45 -2.99 4.78
C ALA A 150 15.82 -1.80 5.68
N ALA A 151 15.74 -1.96 7.01
CA ALA A 151 16.14 -0.94 7.98
C ALA A 151 17.65 -0.61 7.91
N ALA A 152 18.50 -1.63 7.73
CA ALA A 152 19.93 -1.45 7.53
C ALA A 152 20.23 -0.72 6.21
N GLY A 153 19.56 -1.11 5.12
CA GLY A 153 19.67 -0.43 3.83
C GLY A 153 19.24 1.04 3.90
N ALA A 154 18.15 1.33 4.59
CA ALA A 154 17.70 2.69 4.86
C ALA A 154 18.71 3.50 5.68
N THR A 155 19.36 2.87 6.66
CA THR A 155 20.44 3.50 7.44
C THR A 155 21.64 3.86 6.56
N ALA A 156 22.04 2.98 5.64
CA ALA A 156 23.10 3.27 4.68
C ALA A 156 22.72 4.41 3.72
N MET A 157 21.47 4.42 3.22
CA MET A 157 20.94 5.49 2.38
C MET A 157 20.95 6.84 3.11
N ALA A 158 20.54 6.86 4.39
CA ALA A 158 20.58 8.07 5.21
C ALA A 158 22.02 8.61 5.36
N ALA A 159 23.00 7.74 5.57
CA ALA A 159 24.40 8.14 5.68
C ALA A 159 24.94 8.73 4.37
N GLN A 160 24.61 8.13 3.22
CA GLN A 160 24.97 8.65 1.90
C GLN A 160 24.34 10.04 1.65
N ALA A 161 23.05 10.18 1.92
CA ALA A 161 22.34 11.45 1.76
C ALA A 161 22.90 12.57 2.65
N GLN A 162 23.39 12.26 3.85
CA GLN A 162 24.05 13.24 4.71
C GLN A 162 25.36 13.75 4.10
N VAL A 163 26.17 12.86 3.51
CA VAL A 163 27.41 13.24 2.81
C VAL A 163 27.11 14.13 1.61
N GLU A 164 26.11 13.79 0.80
CA GLU A 164 25.68 14.60 -0.34
C GLU A 164 25.17 15.99 0.08
N LEU A 165 24.42 16.07 1.20
CA LEU A 165 23.96 17.34 1.77
C LEU A 165 25.13 18.26 2.14
N LEU A 166 26.17 17.71 2.76
CA LEU A 166 27.38 18.44 3.13
C LEU A 166 28.10 19.00 1.89
N GLN A 167 28.23 18.19 0.84
CA GLN A 167 28.84 18.62 -0.43
C GLN A 167 28.03 19.72 -1.12
N LYS A 168 26.71 19.53 -1.24
CA LYS A 168 25.80 20.52 -1.85
C LYS A 168 25.85 21.88 -1.14
N ASN A 169 25.97 21.88 0.19
CA ASN A 169 26.11 23.11 0.96
C ASN A 169 27.45 23.82 0.70
N GLN A 170 28.55 23.07 0.51
CA GLN A 170 29.85 23.66 0.16
C GLN A 170 29.83 24.27 -1.25
N ASP A 171 29.26 23.57 -2.22
CA ASP A 171 29.14 24.06 -3.60
C ASP A 171 28.30 25.33 -3.67
N THR A 172 27.18 25.37 -2.93
CA THR A 172 26.32 26.55 -2.84
C THR A 172 27.08 27.73 -2.22
N GLN A 173 27.90 27.51 -1.20
CA GLN A 173 28.71 28.56 -0.58
C GLN A 173 29.87 29.04 -1.45
N ASN A 174 30.46 28.18 -2.27
CA ASN A 174 31.55 28.56 -3.17
C ASN A 174 31.01 29.29 -4.41
N GLY A 175 29.98 28.77 -5.06
CA GLY A 175 29.26 29.49 -6.13
C GLY A 175 28.74 30.85 -5.62
N ASN A 176 28.25 30.87 -4.38
CA ASN A 176 28.15 31.98 -3.41
C ASN A 176 29.08 33.19 -3.62
N LYS A 177 30.38 32.87 -3.51
CA LYS A 177 31.49 33.82 -3.41
C LYS A 177 31.94 34.29 -4.79
N ASP A 178 31.88 33.42 -5.78
CA ASP A 178 32.34 33.71 -7.13
C ASP A 178 31.51 34.83 -7.78
N HIS A 179 30.19 34.85 -7.57
CA HIS A 179 29.33 35.89 -8.14
C HIS A 179 29.36 37.22 -7.37
N LEU A 180 29.73 37.23 -6.08
CA LEU A 180 29.93 38.45 -5.30
C LEU A 180 31.30 39.11 -5.58
N GLY A 181 32.32 38.31 -5.93
CA GLY A 181 33.65 38.80 -6.29
C GLY A 181 33.72 39.51 -7.66
N THR A 182 32.86 39.16 -8.62
CA THR A 182 32.90 39.76 -9.96
C THR A 182 32.32 41.17 -10.04
N LYS A 183 31.48 41.60 -9.09
CA LYS A 183 30.77 42.91 -9.16
C LYS A 183 31.55 44.10 -8.59
N ILE A 184 32.77 43.93 -8.10
CA ILE A 184 33.50 44.99 -7.37
C ILE A 184 34.57 45.69 -8.25
N ASN A 185 34.79 45.29 -9.50
CA ASN A 185 35.76 45.93 -10.41
C ASN A 185 35.11 46.53 -11.65
N LEU A 186 34.35 47.63 -11.51
CA LEU A 186 33.99 48.47 -12.66
C LEU A 186 33.67 49.91 -12.23
N SER A 187 34.71 50.74 -12.06
CA SER A 187 34.77 52.17 -12.45
C SER A 187 35.86 52.92 -11.67
N ALA A 188 36.97 53.25 -12.34
CA ALA A 188 37.83 54.39 -12.05
C ALA A 188 38.49 54.85 -13.37
#